data_AF-A0A7J6LLX3-F1
#
_entry.id   AF-A0A7J6LLX3-F1
#
_cell.length_a   1.000
_cell.length_b   1.000
_cell.length_c   1.000
_cell.angle_alpha   90.00
_cell.angle_beta   90.00
_cell.angle_gamma   90.00
#
_symmetry.space_group_name_H-M   'P 1'
#
loop_
_entity.id
_entity.type
_entity.pdbx_description
1 polymer ?
#
loop_
_entity_poly.entity_id
_entity_poly.type
_entity_poly.pdbx_seq_one_letter_code
_entity_poly.pdbx_strand_id
1 'polypeptide(L)'
;MEMASHPNPNIRALKAKVIPVLEWPDGRVLNDSTVIIDALEAEFRDGRTVVPPTGPARFLAKLLEDFFDEWFMKAMFNRRWSSEVDRDWSGRWIISDQLMSAPGLVTLPSSSQTSGLIKFFRDRQVGRLALVGCEDDKLWQHVMYEVVGALNMQLKSGLFVFDHVAAVPRKITSGGARTHDHGLKRHALYRLS
;
A
#
# COMPACT_ATOMS: atom_id res chain seq x y z
N MET A 1 2.96 0.36 -16.31
CA MET A 1 2.93 -1.08 -16.67
C MET A 1 1.72 -1.32 -17.54
N GLU A 2 1.92 -1.56 -18.83
CA GLU A 2 0.81 -1.87 -19.72
C GLU A 2 0.32 -3.29 -19.40
N MET A 3 -0.69 -3.38 -18.52
CA MET A 3 -1.26 -4.66 -18.09
C MET A 3 -1.85 -5.48 -19.24
N ALA A 4 -1.94 -4.94 -20.46
CA ALA A 4 -2.42 -5.63 -21.66
C ALA A 4 -1.40 -6.59 -22.28
N SER A 5 -0.10 -6.41 -22.02
CA SER A 5 0.98 -7.28 -22.55
C SER A 5 1.63 -8.17 -21.49
N HIS A 6 1.10 -8.16 -20.26
CA HIS A 6 1.64 -8.96 -19.16
C HIS A 6 1.61 -10.46 -19.48
N PRO A 7 2.66 -11.27 -19.18
CA PRO A 7 2.68 -12.70 -19.53
C PRO A 7 1.51 -13.50 -18.93
N ASN A 8 1.15 -13.24 -17.67
CA ASN A 8 0.00 -13.89 -17.03
C ASN A 8 -1.34 -13.35 -17.60
N PRO A 9 -2.18 -14.19 -18.25
CA PRO A 9 -3.48 -13.79 -18.78
C PRO A 9 -4.46 -13.24 -17.73
N ASN A 10 -4.38 -13.71 -16.49
CA ASN A 10 -5.26 -13.28 -15.40
C ASN A 10 -5.00 -11.82 -15.00
N ILE A 11 -3.73 -11.37 -15.05
CA ILE A 11 -3.40 -9.93 -14.89
C ILE A 11 -3.98 -9.10 -16.04
N ARG A 12 -3.92 -9.63 -17.28
CA ARG A 12 -4.54 -8.99 -18.44
C ARG A 12 -6.07 -8.92 -18.33
N ALA A 13 -6.69 -9.88 -17.64
CA ALA A 13 -8.15 -9.95 -17.45
C ALA A 13 -8.70 -9.08 -16.31
N LEU A 14 -7.86 -8.52 -15.43
CA LEU A 14 -8.33 -7.67 -14.31
C LEU A 14 -9.19 -6.50 -14.80
N LYS A 15 -10.39 -6.33 -14.23
CA LYS A 15 -11.35 -5.28 -14.62
C LYS A 15 -10.80 -3.88 -14.35
N ALA A 16 -10.32 -3.66 -13.13
CA ALA A 16 -9.65 -2.43 -12.73
C ALA A 16 -8.14 -2.64 -12.79
N LYS A 17 -7.46 -1.78 -13.55
CA LYS A 17 -5.99 -1.79 -13.68
C LYS A 17 -5.36 -0.94 -12.58
N VAL A 18 -5.62 -1.31 -11.33
CA VAL A 18 -5.11 -0.63 -10.13
C VAL A 18 -4.06 -1.49 -9.44
N ILE A 19 -3.12 -0.82 -8.78
CA ILE A 19 -2.12 -1.44 -7.90
C ILE A 19 -2.62 -1.39 -6.45
N PRO A 20 -2.17 -2.31 -5.56
CA PRO A 20 -1.28 -3.43 -5.84
C PRO A 20 -1.98 -4.58 -6.60
N VAL A 21 -1.16 -5.40 -7.26
CA VAL A 21 -1.55 -6.69 -7.87
C VAL A 21 -0.66 -7.76 -7.25
N LEU A 22 -1.27 -8.85 -6.78
CA LEU A 22 -0.57 -10.02 -6.27
C LEU A 22 -0.87 -11.23 -7.17
N GLU A 23 0.18 -11.88 -7.63
CA GLU A 23 0.15 -13.12 -8.40
C GLU A 23 0.72 -14.26 -7.55
N TRP A 24 -0.03 -15.34 -7.38
CA TRP A 24 0.43 -16.56 -6.71
C TRP A 24 1.21 -17.45 -7.68
N PRO A 25 2.07 -18.35 -7.18
CA PRO A 25 2.81 -19.31 -8.02
C PRO A 25 1.92 -20.22 -8.88
N ASP A 26 0.68 -20.45 -8.46
CA ASP A 26 -0.31 -21.25 -9.20
C ASP A 26 -1.03 -20.46 -10.32
N GLY A 27 -0.68 -19.18 -10.49
CA GLY A 27 -1.25 -18.29 -11.50
C GLY A 27 -2.51 -17.55 -11.07
N ARG A 28 -3.03 -17.75 -9.84
CA ARG A 28 -4.10 -16.92 -9.27
C ARG A 28 -3.64 -15.48 -9.14
N VAL A 29 -4.54 -14.54 -9.39
CA VAL A 29 -4.25 -13.10 -9.35
C VAL A 29 -5.35 -12.38 -8.58
N LEU A 30 -4.95 -11.53 -7.63
CA LEU A 30 -5.83 -10.55 -7.00
C LEU A 30 -5.23 -9.15 -7.16
N ASN A 31 -6.09 -8.15 -7.25
CA ASN A 31 -5.75 -6.74 -7.12
C ASN A 31 -6.73 -6.13 -6.11
N ASP A 32 -6.40 -4.95 -5.58
CA ASP A 32 -7.02 -4.33 -4.39
C ASP A 32 -6.34 -4.80 -3.09
N SER A 33 -5.79 -3.85 -2.31
CA SER A 33 -5.07 -4.15 -1.09
C SER A 33 -5.95 -4.79 -0.03
N THR A 34 -7.21 -4.37 0.11
CA THR A 34 -8.16 -4.91 1.08
C THR A 34 -8.45 -6.38 0.77
N VAL A 35 -8.72 -6.68 -0.50
CA VAL A 35 -8.97 -8.05 -0.98
C VAL A 35 -7.73 -8.92 -0.82
N ILE A 36 -6.54 -8.38 -1.13
CA ILE A 36 -5.27 -9.10 -0.95
C ILE A 36 -5.02 -9.41 0.53
N ILE A 37 -5.20 -8.44 1.42
CA ILE A 37 -5.03 -8.63 2.87
C ILE A 37 -5.98 -9.72 3.37
N ASP A 38 -7.26 -9.68 2.99
CA ASP A 38 -8.23 -10.70 3.42
C ASP A 38 -7.89 -12.11 2.92
N ALA A 39 -7.40 -12.23 1.67
CA ALA A 39 -6.95 -13.50 1.13
C ALA A 39 -5.73 -14.06 1.89
N LEU A 40 -4.76 -13.21 2.18
CA LEU A 40 -3.56 -13.58 2.93
C LEU A 40 -3.89 -13.97 4.38
N GLU A 41 -4.76 -13.23 5.06
CA GLU A 41 -5.24 -13.53 6.42
C GLU A 41 -6.02 -14.86 6.48
N ALA A 42 -6.74 -15.21 5.42
CA ALA A 42 -7.46 -16.48 5.36
C ALA A 42 -6.53 -17.68 5.11
N GLU A 43 -5.48 -17.50 4.31
CA GLU A 43 -4.54 -18.52 3.87
C GLU A 43 -3.42 -18.77 4.90
N PHE A 44 -2.88 -17.70 5.51
CA PHE A 44 -1.77 -17.74 6.47
C PHE A 44 -2.25 -17.43 7.89
N ARG A 45 -2.90 -18.40 8.53
CA ARG A 45 -3.46 -18.22 9.88
C ARG A 45 -2.46 -18.37 11.02
N ASP A 46 -1.26 -18.85 10.73
CA ASP A 46 -0.21 -19.06 11.71
C ASP A 46 0.55 -17.75 11.95
N GLY A 47 0.36 -17.15 13.13
CA GLY A 47 1.14 -15.99 13.57
C GLY A 47 0.29 -14.81 14.01
N ARG A 48 0.83 -13.60 13.80
CA ARG A 48 0.11 -12.36 14.10
C ARG A 48 -0.78 -12.01 12.92
N THR A 49 -2.03 -11.75 13.21
CA THR A 49 -3.00 -11.21 12.27
C THR A 49 -3.00 -9.69 12.33
N VAL A 50 -3.21 -9.03 11.19
CA VAL A 50 -3.39 -7.57 11.12
C VAL A 50 -4.84 -7.14 11.35
N VAL A 51 -5.79 -8.07 11.30
CA VAL A 51 -7.23 -7.78 11.50
C VAL A 51 -7.77 -8.64 12.65
N PRO A 52 -8.48 -8.06 13.64
CA PRO A 52 -9.18 -8.83 14.67
C PRO A 52 -10.03 -9.97 14.06
N PRO A 53 -9.95 -11.21 14.60
CA PRO A 53 -10.55 -12.37 13.93
C PRO A 53 -12.08 -12.33 13.92
N THR A 54 -12.70 -11.76 14.96
CA THR A 54 -14.17 -11.63 15.09
C THR A 54 -14.56 -10.45 15.98
N GLY A 55 -15.87 -10.17 16.06
CA GLY A 55 -16.45 -9.26 17.04
C GLY A 55 -16.33 -7.77 16.70
N PRO A 56 -16.64 -6.88 17.66
CA PRO A 56 -16.68 -5.43 17.45
C PRO A 56 -15.36 -4.84 16.97
N ALA A 57 -14.22 -5.37 17.43
CA ALA A 57 -12.90 -4.93 16.99
C ALA A 57 -12.69 -5.20 15.49
N ARG A 58 -13.18 -6.33 14.96
CA ARG A 58 -13.09 -6.65 13.53
C ARG A 58 -13.93 -5.69 12.70
N PHE A 59 -15.14 -5.41 13.17
CA PHE A 59 -16.01 -4.43 12.53
C PHE A 59 -15.33 -3.06 12.48
N LEU A 60 -14.76 -2.59 13.60
CA LEU A 60 -14.08 -1.31 13.64
C LEU A 60 -12.83 -1.29 12.75
N ALA A 61 -12.05 -2.37 12.70
CA ALA A 61 -10.91 -2.48 11.79
C ALA A 61 -11.34 -2.34 10.33
N LYS A 62 -12.43 -3.00 9.93
CA LYS A 62 -12.97 -2.91 8.57
C LYS A 62 -13.60 -1.56 8.26
N LEU A 63 -14.24 -0.92 9.24
CA LEU A 63 -14.75 0.43 9.11
C LEU A 63 -13.63 1.45 8.91
N LEU A 64 -12.53 1.32 9.67
CA LEU A 64 -11.36 2.17 9.51
C LEU A 64 -10.68 1.94 8.15
N GLU A 65 -10.56 0.70 7.70
CA GLU A 65 -10.02 0.37 6.37
C GLU A 65 -10.83 1.05 5.25
N ASP A 66 -12.16 0.85 5.23
CA ASP A 66 -13.06 1.46 4.25
C ASP A 66 -13.02 2.99 4.31
N PHE A 67 -13.03 3.55 5.52
CA PHE A 67 -12.90 4.99 5.72
C PHE A 67 -11.58 5.52 5.15
N PHE A 68 -10.46 4.87 5.43
CA PHE A 68 -9.17 5.35 4.96
C PHE A 68 -9.02 5.19 3.45
N ASP A 69 -9.49 4.09 2.85
CA ASP A 69 -9.42 3.90 1.41
C ASP A 69 -10.17 5.03 0.67
N GLU A 70 -11.34 5.43 1.17
CA GLU A 70 -12.16 6.48 0.55
C GLU A 70 -11.72 7.91 0.88
N TRP A 71 -11.24 8.18 2.10
CA TRP A 71 -10.90 9.54 2.55
C TRP A 71 -9.43 9.91 2.30
N PHE A 72 -8.47 8.99 2.47
CA PHE A 72 -7.08 9.30 2.09
C PHE A 72 -6.95 9.51 0.59
N MET A 73 -7.83 8.92 -0.22
CA MET A 73 -7.84 9.18 -1.65
C MET A 73 -8.06 10.67 -1.93
N LYS A 74 -8.91 11.35 -1.16
CA LYS A 74 -9.14 12.80 -1.30
C LYS A 74 -7.90 13.60 -0.94
N ALA A 75 -7.29 13.29 0.20
CA ALA A 75 -6.07 13.93 0.65
C ALA A 75 -4.93 13.76 -0.38
N MET A 76 -4.72 12.54 -0.86
CA MET A 76 -3.70 12.24 -1.86
C MET A 76 -3.97 12.96 -3.19
N PHE A 77 -5.19 12.91 -3.72
CA PHE A 77 -5.51 13.60 -4.98
C PHE A 77 -5.35 15.10 -4.86
N ASN A 78 -5.84 15.69 -3.77
CA ASN A 78 -5.75 17.13 -3.54
C ASN A 78 -4.27 17.56 -3.44
N ARG A 79 -3.47 16.92 -2.58
CA ARG A 79 -2.06 17.29 -2.42
C ARG A 79 -1.24 17.07 -3.68
N ARG A 80 -1.61 16.10 -4.52
CA ARG A 80 -0.87 15.77 -5.74
C ARG A 80 -1.26 16.62 -6.94
N TRP A 81 -2.53 17.04 -7.02
CA TRP A 81 -3.10 17.59 -8.24
C TRP A 81 -3.85 18.91 -8.05
N SER A 82 -3.86 19.54 -6.87
CA SER A 82 -4.52 20.84 -6.69
C SER A 82 -3.64 22.02 -7.12
N SER A 83 -2.38 22.07 -6.66
CA SER A 83 -1.45 23.16 -6.97
C SER A 83 -0.68 22.90 -8.27
N GLU A 84 -0.28 23.97 -8.98
CA GLU A 84 0.53 23.85 -10.20
C GLU A 84 1.88 23.19 -9.93
N VAL A 85 2.54 23.58 -8.84
CA VAL A 85 3.85 23.05 -8.43
C VAL A 85 3.77 21.54 -8.18
N ASP A 86 2.75 21.08 -7.45
CA ASP A 86 2.60 19.66 -7.14
C ASP A 86 2.20 18.84 -8.37
N ARG A 87 1.33 19.39 -9.24
CA ARG A 87 0.95 18.74 -10.51
C ARG A 87 2.17 18.48 -11.39
N ASP A 88 3.04 19.48 -11.51
CA ASP A 88 4.22 19.41 -12.36
C ASP A 88 5.26 18.45 -11.80
N TRP A 89 5.52 18.50 -10.49
CA TRP A 89 6.42 17.57 -9.83
C TRP A 89 5.90 16.13 -9.92
N SER A 90 4.62 15.92 -9.59
CA SER A 90 4.00 14.60 -9.54
C SER A 90 3.88 13.96 -10.92
N GLY A 91 3.50 14.74 -11.93
CA GLY A 91 3.45 14.27 -13.31
C GLY A 91 4.82 13.79 -13.80
N ARG A 92 5.87 14.57 -13.56
CA ARG A 92 7.25 14.19 -13.92
C ARG A 92 7.71 12.94 -13.18
N TRP A 93 7.53 12.91 -11.86
CA TRP A 93 7.97 11.80 -11.03
C TRP A 93 7.27 10.49 -11.41
N ILE A 94 5.94 10.49 -11.56
CA ILE A 94 5.17 9.29 -11.91
C ILE A 94 5.56 8.77 -13.29
N ILE A 95 5.67 9.64 -14.30
CA ILE A 95 6.06 9.19 -15.64
C ILE A 95 7.50 8.69 -15.64
N SER A 96 8.41 9.35 -14.92
CA SER A 96 9.79 8.88 -14.79
C SER A 96 9.86 7.49 -14.15
N ASP A 97 9.14 7.28 -13.04
CA ASP A 97 9.09 5.99 -12.35
C ASP A 97 8.52 4.88 -13.25
N GLN A 98 7.44 5.18 -13.98
CA GLN A 98 6.83 4.24 -14.91
C GLN A 98 7.75 3.87 -16.09
N LEU A 99 8.52 4.83 -16.63
CA LEU A 99 9.48 4.58 -17.69
C LEU A 99 10.65 3.75 -17.18
N MET A 100 11.19 4.07 -16.00
CA MET A 100 12.31 3.34 -15.39
C MET A 100 11.93 1.91 -14.98
N SER A 101 10.67 1.69 -14.61
CA SER A 101 10.14 0.39 -14.21
C SER A 101 9.53 -0.41 -15.37
N ALA A 102 9.61 0.08 -16.61
CA ALA A 102 9.03 -0.57 -17.77
C ALA A 102 9.89 -1.76 -18.25
N PRO A 103 9.37 -3.00 -18.22
CA PRO A 103 10.10 -4.16 -18.71
C PRO A 103 10.38 -4.03 -20.21
N GLY A 104 11.62 -4.29 -20.64
CA GLY A 104 11.99 -4.30 -22.06
C GLY A 104 12.09 -2.91 -22.70
N LEU A 105 12.14 -1.83 -21.91
CA LEU A 105 12.44 -0.51 -22.45
C LEU A 105 13.92 -0.42 -22.86
N VAL A 106 14.19 -0.67 -24.14
CA VAL A 106 15.55 -0.63 -24.70
C VAL A 106 16.00 0.81 -25.01
N THR A 107 15.05 1.70 -25.28
CA THR A 107 15.30 3.10 -25.63
C THR A 107 14.35 4.01 -24.87
N LEU A 108 14.91 5.03 -24.20
CA LEU A 108 14.11 6.05 -23.52
C LEU A 108 13.40 6.96 -24.54
N PRO A 109 12.15 7.40 -24.28
CA PRO A 109 11.48 8.39 -25.12
C PRO A 109 12.27 9.70 -25.20
N SER A 110 12.10 10.44 -26.29
CA SER A 110 12.66 11.78 -26.40
C SER A 110 12.05 12.73 -25.35
N SER A 111 12.70 13.87 -25.12
CA SER A 111 12.20 14.89 -24.20
C SER A 111 10.81 15.41 -24.58
N SER A 112 10.50 15.52 -25.88
CA SER A 112 9.18 15.95 -26.36
C SER A 112 8.12 14.87 -26.13
N GLN A 113 8.44 13.60 -26.36
CA GLN A 113 7.54 12.47 -26.06
C GLN A 113 7.25 12.38 -24.57
N THR A 114 8.28 12.45 -23.73
CA THR A 114 8.15 12.44 -22.27
C THR A 114 7.26 13.60 -21.77
N SER A 115 7.47 14.81 -22.31
CA SER A 115 6.65 15.97 -21.97
C SER A 115 5.17 15.78 -22.37
N GLY A 116 4.92 15.17 -23.52
CA GLY A 116 3.58 14.81 -23.98
C GLY A 116 2.89 13.81 -23.04
N LEU A 117 3.60 12.76 -22.60
CA LEU A 117 3.09 11.77 -21.64
C LEU A 117 2.76 12.41 -20.29
N ILE A 118 3.65 13.28 -19.77
CA ILE A 118 3.42 14.01 -18.52
C ILE A 118 2.17 14.88 -18.62
N LYS A 119 2.04 15.66 -19.70
CA LYS A 119 0.87 16.52 -19.91
C LYS A 119 -0.42 15.70 -19.97
N PHE A 120 -0.44 14.64 -20.80
CA PHE A 120 -1.61 13.78 -20.93
C PHE A 120 -2.03 13.16 -19.60
N PHE A 121 -1.08 12.61 -18.85
CA PHE A 121 -1.36 12.01 -17.55
C PHE A 121 -1.87 13.05 -16.56
N ARG A 122 -1.18 14.19 -16.43
CA ARG A 122 -1.56 15.29 -15.53
C ARG A 122 -2.97 15.79 -15.82
N ASP A 123 -3.28 16.10 -17.08
CA ASP A 123 -4.57 16.67 -17.45
C ASP A 123 -5.72 15.70 -17.11
N ARG A 124 -5.51 14.39 -17.31
CA ARG A 124 -6.46 13.35 -16.88
C ARG A 124 -6.65 13.32 -15.36
N GLN A 125 -5.59 13.48 -14.56
CA GLN A 125 -5.72 13.46 -13.09
C GLN A 125 -6.37 14.74 -12.56
N VAL A 126 -6.03 15.90 -13.12
CA VAL A 126 -6.67 17.18 -12.77
C VAL A 126 -8.17 17.14 -13.08
N GLY A 127 -8.56 16.58 -14.22
CA GLY A 127 -9.97 16.39 -14.58
C GLY A 127 -10.77 15.47 -13.66
N ARG A 128 -10.12 14.77 -12.72
CA ARG A 128 -10.76 13.87 -11.73
C ARG A 128 -10.95 14.50 -10.36
N LEU A 129 -10.43 15.72 -10.10
CA LEU A 129 -10.53 16.35 -8.78
C LEU A 129 -11.99 16.45 -8.29
N ALA A 130 -12.90 16.87 -9.17
CA ALA A 130 -14.34 16.94 -8.87
C ALA A 130 -14.94 15.55 -8.62
N LEU A 131 -14.57 14.55 -9.43
CA LEU A 131 -15.06 13.17 -9.28
C LEU A 131 -14.64 12.54 -7.93
N VAL A 132 -13.45 12.87 -7.44
CA VAL A 132 -12.93 12.37 -6.15
C VAL A 132 -13.51 13.16 -4.97
N GLY A 133 -14.09 14.34 -5.20
CA GLY A 133 -14.63 15.21 -4.15
C GLY A 133 -13.56 16.01 -3.42
N CYS A 134 -12.48 16.38 -4.13
CA CYS A 134 -11.35 17.15 -3.57
C CYS A 134 -11.51 18.67 -3.65
N GLU A 135 -12.64 19.16 -4.15
CA GLU A 135 -12.89 20.59 -4.41
C GLU A 135 -13.15 21.38 -3.12
N ASP A 136 -13.81 20.77 -2.13
CA ASP A 136 -13.88 21.31 -0.78
C ASP A 136 -12.66 20.84 0.02
N ASP A 137 -11.61 21.67 0.02
CA ASP A 137 -10.38 21.35 0.71
C ASP A 137 -10.56 21.33 2.23
N LYS A 138 -11.52 22.07 2.79
CA LYS A 138 -11.72 22.18 4.23
C LYS A 138 -12.38 20.95 4.81
N LEU A 139 -13.39 20.41 4.13
CA LEU A 139 -14.15 19.26 4.65
C LEU A 139 -13.27 18.03 4.82
N TRP A 140 -12.57 17.60 3.77
CA TRP A 140 -11.72 16.41 3.87
C TRP A 140 -10.56 16.64 4.84
N GLN A 141 -9.97 17.84 4.89
CA GLN A 141 -8.91 18.16 5.84
C GLN A 141 -9.41 18.07 7.27
N HIS A 142 -10.56 18.66 7.58
CA HIS A 142 -11.15 18.61 8.91
C HIS A 142 -11.39 17.17 9.36
N VAL A 143 -12.10 16.38 8.54
CA VAL A 143 -12.40 14.98 8.86
C VAL A 143 -11.12 14.16 9.05
N MET A 144 -10.12 14.35 8.18
CA MET A 144 -8.83 13.68 8.30
C MET A 144 -8.08 14.07 9.58
N TYR A 145 -8.06 15.35 9.94
CA TYR A 145 -7.38 15.80 11.16
C TYR A 145 -8.07 15.29 12.43
N GLU A 146 -9.40 15.23 12.47
CA GLU A 146 -10.14 14.65 13.59
C GLU A 146 -9.79 13.16 13.76
N VAL A 147 -9.85 12.37 12.69
CA VAL A 147 -9.59 10.93 12.77
C VAL A 147 -8.12 10.62 13.06
N VAL A 148 -7.18 11.27 12.36
CA VAL A 148 -5.74 11.09 12.63
C VAL A 148 -5.38 11.62 14.03
N GLY A 149 -6.02 12.69 14.48
CA GLY A 149 -5.87 13.21 15.84
C GLY A 149 -6.30 12.20 16.89
N ALA A 150 -7.47 11.56 16.70
CA ALA A 150 -7.95 10.49 17.57
C ALA A 150 -7.01 9.28 17.59
N LEU A 151 -6.53 8.83 16.42
CA LEU A 151 -5.54 7.74 16.34
C LEU A 151 -4.22 8.11 17.02
N ASN A 152 -3.72 9.33 16.82
CA ASN A 152 -2.49 9.79 17.47
C ASN A 152 -2.65 9.89 18.99
N MET A 153 -3.84 10.24 19.49
CA MET A 153 -4.14 10.16 20.92
C MET A 153 -4.14 8.71 21.42
N GLN A 154 -4.70 7.78 20.64
CA GLN A 154 -4.70 6.35 20.97
C GLN A 154 -3.27 5.80 21.11
N LEU A 155 -2.31 6.27 20.31
CA LEU A 155 -0.91 5.86 20.42
C LEU A 155 -0.26 6.16 21.78
N LYS A 156 -0.84 7.08 22.58
CA LYS A 156 -0.39 7.33 23.96
C LYS A 156 -0.76 6.20 24.92
N SER A 157 -1.75 5.39 24.57
CA SER A 157 -2.26 4.27 25.37
C SER A 157 -1.69 2.91 24.96
N GLY A 158 -1.23 2.77 23.72
CA GLY A 158 -0.65 1.52 23.21
C GLY A 158 -0.17 1.66 21.77
N LEU A 159 0.72 0.76 21.35
CA LEU A 159 1.27 0.78 19.98
C LEU A 159 0.27 0.26 18.93
N PHE A 160 -0.71 -0.55 19.35
CA PHE A 160 -1.69 -1.17 18.47
C PHE A 160 -3.08 -0.60 18.76
N VAL A 161 -3.84 -0.31 17.71
CA VAL A 161 -5.25 0.11 17.82
C VAL A 161 -6.11 -1.04 18.40
N PHE A 162 -5.79 -2.27 18.01
CA PHE A 162 -6.41 -3.48 18.53
C PHE A 162 -5.34 -4.36 19.17
N ASP A 163 -5.44 -4.58 20.47
CA ASP A 163 -4.58 -5.55 21.13
C ASP A 163 -5.06 -6.96 20.82
N HIS A 164 -4.26 -7.70 20.08
CA HIS A 164 -4.41 -9.15 19.97
C HIS A 164 -3.78 -9.79 21.21
N VAL A 165 -4.59 -10.07 22.23
CA VAL A 165 -4.21 -11.01 23.29
C VAL A 165 -4.17 -12.42 22.69
N ALA A 166 -3.07 -12.73 22.03
CA ALA A 166 -2.58 -14.08 21.86
C ALA A 166 -1.06 -14.01 22.00
N ALA A 167 -0.60 -14.01 23.26
CA ALA A 167 0.77 -14.34 23.55
C ALA A 167 1.05 -15.71 22.93
N VAL A 168 1.76 -15.75 21.80
CA VAL A 168 2.45 -16.97 21.39
C VAL A 168 3.34 -17.35 22.57
N PRO A 169 3.17 -18.52 23.21
CA PRO A 169 4.03 -18.90 24.31
C PRO A 169 5.44 -18.94 23.75
N ARG A 170 6.32 -18.02 24.18
CA ARG A 170 7.75 -18.25 23.99
C ARG A 170 8.03 -19.51 24.78
N LYS A 171 8.24 -20.64 24.10
CA LYS A 171 8.94 -21.77 24.71
C LYS A 171 10.32 -21.24 25.07
N ILE A 172 10.48 -20.78 26.31
CA ILE A 172 11.78 -20.64 26.93
C ILE A 172 12.23 -22.07 27.18
N THR A 173 12.85 -22.69 26.19
CA THR A 173 13.66 -23.87 26.45
C THR A 173 14.90 -23.38 27.18
N SER A 174 14.96 -23.64 28.48
CA SER A 174 16.19 -23.53 29.27
C SER A 174 17.19 -24.56 28.78
N GLY A 175 17.86 -24.26 27.66
CA GLY A 175 19.03 -24.98 27.16
C GLY A 175 20.26 -24.42 27.83
N GLY A 176 20.95 -25.27 28.61
CA GLY A 176 22.02 -24.91 29.53
C GLY A 176 23.14 -24.06 28.92
N ALA A 177 23.65 -23.17 29.75
CA ALA A 177 24.83 -22.37 29.48
C ALA A 177 26.02 -23.27 29.12
N ARG A 178 26.59 -23.05 27.94
CA ARG A 178 28.01 -23.31 27.68
C ARG A 178 28.63 -22.07 27.08
N THR A 179 29.46 -21.43 27.89
CA THR A 179 30.39 -20.39 27.52
C THR A 179 31.39 -20.94 26.50
N HIS A 180 31.68 -20.21 25.42
CA HIS A 180 33.04 -19.97 24.93
C HIS A 180 33.05 -18.89 23.84
N ASP A 181 34.23 -18.32 23.72
CA ASP A 181 34.59 -17.00 23.22
C ASP A 181 34.93 -16.96 21.72
N HIS A 182 35.00 -15.73 21.19
CA HIS A 182 35.68 -15.24 19.99
C HIS A 182 34.96 -15.23 18.62
N GLY A 183 34.86 -14.02 18.07
CA GLY A 183 35.29 -13.77 16.69
C GLY A 183 34.19 -13.52 15.64
N LEU A 184 33.94 -12.23 15.39
CA LEU A 184 33.50 -11.58 14.16
C LEU A 184 33.07 -12.42 12.92
N LYS A 185 31.95 -11.94 12.32
CA LYS A 185 31.38 -12.16 10.97
C LYS A 185 30.32 -13.28 10.83
N ARG A 186 29.10 -12.89 10.46
CA ARG A 186 28.53 -13.05 9.09
C ARG A 186 27.06 -12.60 9.01
N HIS A 187 26.77 -11.99 7.88
CA HIS A 187 25.47 -11.67 7.27
C HIS A 187 24.28 -12.53 7.73
N ALA A 188 23.20 -11.88 8.16
CA ALA A 188 21.89 -12.50 8.31
C ALA A 188 21.20 -12.59 6.94
N LEU A 189 21.31 -13.75 6.29
CA LEU A 189 20.42 -14.18 5.21
C LEU A 189 19.28 -14.97 5.86
N TYR A 190 18.08 -14.40 5.90
CA TYR A 190 16.87 -15.16 6.26
C TYR A 190 16.41 -15.96 5.05
N ARG A 191 16.53 -17.29 5.14
CA ARG A 191 15.86 -18.24 4.25
C ARG A 191 14.68 -18.81 5.02
N LEU A 192 13.46 -18.54 4.56
CA LEU A 192 12.26 -19.23 5.05
C LEU A 192 12.25 -20.63 4.43
N SER A 193 12.10 -21.65 5.27
CA SER A 193 11.76 -23.02 4.88
C SER A 193 10.26 -23.21 4.93
#